data_AF-A0A0F9IRC9-F1
#
_entry.id   AF-A0A0F9IRC9-F1
#
_cell.length_a   1.000
_cell.length_b   1.000
_cell.length_c   1.000
_cell.angle_alpha   90.00
_cell.angle_beta   90.00
_cell.angle_gamma   90.00
#
_symmetry.space_group_name_H-M   'P 1'
#
loop_
_entity.id
_entity.type
_entity.pdbx_description
1 polymer ?
#
loop_
_entity_poly.entity_id
_entity_poly.type
_entity_poly.pdbx_seq_one_letter_code
_entity_poly.pdbx_strand_id
1 'polypeptide(L)'
;MSFLKVIVKQQSDGKPGFMEDEEFEIQINVEKITLFNKSEDDDDVTFVRLACGATLCVATPYNKFVKKLQVALKDETKVTK
;
A
#
# COMPACT_ATOMS: atom_id res chain seq x y z
N MET A 1 8.59 12.58 -9.77
CA MET A 1 7.56 11.53 -9.62
C MET A 1 8.13 10.44 -8.73
N SER A 2 7.71 10.41 -7.47
CA SER A 2 8.10 9.38 -6.51
C SER A 2 7.24 8.11 -6.61
N PHE A 3 7.90 6.96 -6.45
CA PHE A 3 7.24 5.65 -6.37
C PHE A 3 7.54 5.00 -5.02
N LEU A 4 6.53 4.34 -4.46
CA LEU A 4 6.67 3.54 -3.25
C LEU A 4 6.54 2.05 -3.62
N LYS A 5 7.57 1.28 -3.26
CA LYS A 5 7.54 -0.18 -3.38
C LYS A 5 6.73 -0.77 -2.21
N VAL A 6 5.72 -1.56 -2.53
CA VAL A 6 4.82 -2.15 -1.53
C VAL A 6 4.56 -3.61 -1.88
N ILE A 7 4.25 -4.40 -0.85
CA ILE A 7 3.77 -5.77 -1.00
C ILE A 7 2.25 -5.69 -0.85
N VAL A 8 1.51 -6.18 -1.83
CA VAL A 8 0.05 -6.31 -1.75
C VAL A 8 -0.33 -7.77 -1.53
N LYS A 9 -1.30 -8.00 -0.66
CA LYS A 9 -1.94 -9.30 -0.46
C LYS A 9 -3.20 -9.36 -1.31
N GLN A 10 -3.30 -10.39 -2.13
CA GLN A 10 -4.52 -10.73 -2.86
C GLN A 10 -4.98 -12.11 -2.39
N GLN A 11 -6.25 -12.21 -2.03
CA GLN A 11 -6.88 -13.52 -1.87
C GLN A 11 -7.13 -14.08 -3.27
N SER A 12 -6.54 -15.22 -3.58
CA SER A 12 -6.85 -15.98 -4.79
C SER A 12 -7.81 -17.13 -4.44
N ASP A 13 -8.75 -17.40 -5.35
CA ASP A 13 -9.57 -18.60 -5.24
C ASP A 13 -8.67 -19.82 -5.44
N GLY A 14 -8.32 -20.48 -4.33
CA GLY A 14 -7.58 -21.73 -4.33
C GLY A 14 -8.47 -22.93 -4.69
N LYS A 15 -8.03 -24.14 -4.31
CA LYS A 15 -8.89 -25.34 -4.42
C LYS A 15 -10.19 -25.14 -3.62
N PRO A 16 -11.31 -25.81 -3.98
CA PRO A 16 -12.55 -25.70 -3.24
C PRO A 16 -12.33 -25.94 -1.73
N GLY A 17 -12.59 -24.91 -0.91
CA GLY A 17 -12.40 -24.94 0.55
C GLY A 17 -11.05 -24.40 1.06
N PHE A 18 -10.16 -23.92 0.20
CA PHE A 18 -8.87 -23.33 0.57
C PHE A 18 -8.73 -21.93 -0.04
N MET A 19 -8.52 -20.92 0.80
CA MET A 19 -8.06 -19.59 0.37
C MET A 19 -6.53 -19.56 0.49
N GLU A 20 -5.85 -19.17 -0.60
CA GLU A 20 -4.41 -18.94 -0.61
C GLU A 20 -4.15 -17.44 -0.61
N ASP A 21 -3.22 -16.99 0.23
CA ASP A 21 -2.76 -15.60 0.23
C ASP A 21 -1.57 -15.49 -0.73
N GLU A 22 -1.75 -14.72 -1.81
CA GLU A 22 -0.68 -14.38 -2.74
C GLU A 22 -0.14 -12.98 -2.44
N GLU A 23 1.19 -12.86 -2.39
CA GLU A 23 1.89 -11.60 -2.19
C GLU A 23 2.56 -11.12 -3.48
N PHE A 24 2.26 -9.89 -3.89
CA PHE A 24 2.84 -9.26 -5.07
C PHE A 24 3.61 -8.01 -4.69
N GLU A 25 4.81 -7.87 -5.23
CA GLU A 25 5.57 -6.63 -5.10
C GLU A 25 5.21 -5.68 -6.25
N ILE A 26 4.71 -4.48 -5.91
CA ILE A 26 4.33 -3.46 -6.88
C ILE A 26 4.95 -2.11 -6.54
N GLN A 27 5.05 -1.24 -7.53
CA GLN A 27 5.44 0.16 -7.36
C GLN A 27 4.23 1.05 -7.60
N ILE A 28 3.89 1.87 -6.60
CA ILE A 28 2.75 2.78 -6.67
C ILE A 28 3.29 4.22 -6.73
N ASN A 29 2.80 5.03 -7.67
CA ASN A 29 3.07 6.45 -7.67
C ASN A 29 2.42 7.09 -6.42
N VAL A 30 3.23 7.72 -5.58
CA VAL A 30 2.81 8.26 -4.27
C VAL A 30 1.77 9.37 -4.38
N GLU A 31 1.76 10.13 -5.47
CA GLU A 31 0.80 11.22 -5.70
C GLU A 31 -0.61 10.69 -6.02
N LYS A 32 -0.71 9.41 -6.41
CA LYS A 32 -1.96 8.75 -6.77
C LYS A 32 -2.56 7.97 -5.59
N ILE A 33 -1.92 8.02 -4.42
CA ILE A 33 -2.31 7.28 -3.21
C ILE A 33 -3.28 8.14 -2.39
N THR A 34 -4.45 7.59 -2.10
CA THR A 34 -5.37 8.10 -1.09
C THR A 34 -5.51 7.05 0.02
N LEU A 35 -5.19 7.46 1.25
CA LEU A 35 -5.41 6.63 2.42
C LEU A 35 -6.87 6.71 2.83
N PHE A 36 -7.52 5.57 3.01
CA PHE A 36 -8.88 5.50 3.50
C PHE A 36 -9.01 4.30 4.44
N ASN A 37 -9.85 4.42 5.46
CA ASN A 37 -9.87 3.52 6.62
C ASN A 37 -8.53 3.44 7.36
N LYS A 38 -8.45 4.17 8.48
CA LYS A 38 -7.54 3.79 9.55
C LYS A 38 -8.13 2.52 10.17
N SER A 39 -7.66 1.34 9.77
CA SER A 39 -7.91 0.16 10.60
C SER A 39 -7.35 0.43 11.99
N GLU A 40 -8.04 -0.05 13.03
CA GLU A 40 -7.49 -0.02 14.38
C GLU A 40 -6.12 -0.71 14.37
N ASP A 41 -5.22 -0.21 15.21
CA ASP A 41 -3.76 -0.32 15.11
C ASP A 41 -3.16 -1.76 15.15
N ASP A 42 -4.00 -2.80 15.02
CA ASP A 42 -3.68 -4.24 15.07
C ASP A 42 -3.84 -5.00 13.74
N ASP A 43 -4.25 -4.37 12.64
CA ASP A 43 -4.22 -5.04 11.33
C ASP A 43 -2.80 -5.01 10.74
N ASP A 44 -2.26 -6.19 10.39
CA ASP A 44 -0.97 -6.36 9.68
C ASP A 44 -0.96 -5.76 8.26
N VAL A 45 -2.04 -5.09 7.86
CA VAL A 45 -2.30 -4.57 6.52
C VAL A 45 -2.78 -3.11 6.53
N THR A 46 -2.61 -2.42 5.40
CA THR A 46 -3.16 -1.09 5.13
C THR A 46 -3.97 -1.12 3.85
N PHE A 47 -5.20 -0.61 3.88
CA PHE A 47 -5.98 -0.42 2.67
C PHE A 47 -5.64 0.92 2.01
N VAL A 48 -5.33 0.87 0.72
CA VAL A 48 -4.93 2.03 -0.07
C VAL A 48 -5.86 2.16 -1.27
N ARG A 49 -6.43 3.36 -1.49
CA ARG A 49 -7.20 3.66 -2.70
C ARG A 49 -6.33 4.41 -3.68
N LEU A 50 -6.27 3.91 -4.90
CA LEU A 50 -5.60 4.57 -6.01
C LEU A 50 -6.54 5.55 -6.71
N ALA A 51 -5.97 6.55 -7.37
CA ALA A 51 -6.73 7.51 -8.18
C ALA A 51 -7.56 6.86 -9.31
N CYS A 52 -7.21 5.65 -9.76
CA CYS A 52 -7.99 4.89 -10.73
C CYS A 52 -9.23 4.18 -10.13
N GLY A 53 -9.49 4.36 -8.82
CA GLY A 53 -10.61 3.73 -8.11
C GLY A 53 -10.30 2.35 -7.52
N ALA A 54 -9.16 1.75 -7.87
CA ALA A 54 -8.73 0.47 -7.31
C ALA A 54 -8.40 0.60 -5.82
N THR A 55 -8.75 -0.42 -5.05
CA THR A 55 -8.37 -0.57 -3.63
C THR A 55 -7.38 -1.71 -3.51
N LEU A 56 -6.28 -1.48 -2.80
CA LEU A 56 -5.21 -2.45 -2.58
C LEU A 56 -5.08 -2.75 -1.08
N CYS A 57 -4.87 -4.02 -0.75
CA CYS A 57 -4.51 -4.48 0.58
C CYS A 57 -2.98 -4.57 0.68
N VAL A 58 -2.33 -3.61 1.32
CA VAL A 58 -0.88 -3.56 1.45
C VAL A 58 -0.45 -4.29 2.71
N ALA A 59 0.46 -5.25 2.62
CA ALA A 59 1.06 -5.98 3.73
C ALA A 59 2.05 -5.11 4.53
N THR A 60 1.57 -4.01 5.08
CA THR A 60 2.30 -3.13 5.97
C THR A 60 1.29 -2.46 6.89
N PRO A 61 1.47 -2.45 8.22
CA PRO A 61 0.59 -1.75 9.15
C PRO A 61 0.49 -0.24 8.86
N TYR A 62 -0.68 0.34 9.12
CA TYR A 62 -1.02 1.74 8.77
C TYR A 62 0.07 2.75 9.17
N ASN A 63 0.50 2.74 10.43
CA ASN A 63 1.51 3.69 10.93
C ASN A 63 2.86 3.52 10.23
N LYS A 64 3.27 2.29 9.91
CA LYS A 64 4.51 2.02 9.17
C LYS A 64 4.36 2.48 7.71
N PHE A 65 3.20 2.27 7.11
CA PHE A 65 2.90 2.70 5.76
C PHE A 65 2.93 4.22 5.62
N VAL A 66 2.24 4.95 6.51
CA VAL A 66 2.22 6.42 6.53
C VAL A 66 3.62 7.00 6.67
N LYS A 67 4.46 6.43 7.56
CA LYS A 67 5.86 6.87 7.71
C LYS A 67 6.66 6.69 6.41
N LYS A 68 6.52 5.54 5.73
CA LYS A 68 7.17 5.29 4.43
C LYS A 68 6.69 6.28 3.37
N LEU A 69 5.39 6.55 3.31
CA LEU A 69 4.80 7.51 2.37
C LEU A 69 5.34 8.93 2.60
N GLN A 70 5.40 9.38 3.85
CA GLN A 70 5.95 10.70 4.20
C GLN A 70 7.42 10.85 3.83
N VAL A 71 8.23 9.79 3.98
CA VAL A 71 9.64 9.82 3.55
C VAL A 71 9.74 9.93 2.04
N ALA A 72 8.98 9.13 1.29
CA ALA A 72 8.99 9.16 -0.18
C ALA A 72 8.53 10.51 -0.75
N LEU A 73 7.58 11.18 -0.08
CA LEU A 73 7.12 12.53 -0.44
C LEU A 73 8.17 13.61 -0.08
N LYS A 74 8.88 13.47 1.05
CA LYS A 74 9.89 14.45 1.49
C LYS A 74 11.16 14.42 0.63
N ASP A 75 11.54 13.25 0.13
CA ASP A 75 12.74 13.09 -0.71
C ASP A 75 12.63 13.90 -2.03
N GLU A 76 11.43 14.05 -2.61
CA GLU A 76 11.23 14.92 -3.80
C GLU A 76 11.56 16.39 -3.51
N THR A 77 11.23 16.88 -2.31
CA THR A 77 11.49 18.26 -1.89
C THR A 77 12.98 18.60 -1.74
N LYS A 78 13.88 17.60 -1.67
CA LYS A 78 15.32 17.83 -1.55
C LYS A 78 16.07 17.85 -2.88
N VAL A 79 15.55 17.21 -3.92
CA VAL A 79 16.22 17.11 -5.23
C VAL A 79 15.98 18.36 -6.10
N THR A 80 15.06 19.24 -5.72
CA THR A 80 14.69 20.46 -6.47
C THR A 80 15.30 21.76 -5.92
N LYS A 81 16.35 21.69 -5.08
CA LYS A 81 17.09 22.88 -4.60
C LYS A 81 18.52 22.94 -5.11
#